data_AF-A0A969QYU6-F1
#
_entry.id   AF-A0A969QYU6-F1
#
_cell.length_a   1.000
_cell.length_b   1.000
_cell.length_c   1.000
_cell.angle_alpha   90.00
_cell.angle_beta   90.00
_cell.angle_gamma   90.00
#
_symmetry.space_group_name_H-M   'P 1'
#
loop_
_entity.id
_entity.type
_entity.pdbx_description
1 polymer ?
#
loop_
_entity_poly.entity_id
_entity_poly.type
_entity_poly.pdbx_seq_one_letter_code
_entity_poly.pdbx_strand_id
1 'polypeptide(L)'
;MVAKKNKNKELKGKELVKEVCRRIRVARSYWDAHNNAACRGEREKAIALYNSLTPEQKEQIPQQLRIWLRYRSEKYFGEHRTAPKSNQKS
;
A
#
# COMPACT_ATOMS: atom_id res chain seq x y z
N MET A 1 21.88 -13.40 14.09
CA MET A 1 20.92 -14.48 13.75
C MET A 1 19.65 -13.85 13.17
N VAL A 2 19.48 -13.80 11.85
CA VAL A 2 18.27 -13.21 11.23
C VAL A 2 17.25 -14.33 11.00
N ALA A 3 16.25 -14.40 11.88
CA ALA A 3 15.18 -15.37 11.75
C ALA A 3 14.37 -15.12 10.46
N LYS A 4 14.48 -16.05 9.49
CA LYS A 4 13.59 -16.14 8.33
C LYS A 4 12.17 -16.39 8.83
N LYS A 5 11.34 -15.35 8.89
CA LYS A 5 9.92 -15.50 9.23
C LYS A 5 9.15 -16.03 8.01
N ASN A 6 8.57 -17.22 8.19
CA ASN A 6 7.68 -17.88 7.23
C ASN A 6 6.56 -16.93 6.78
N LYS A 7 6.45 -16.71 5.48
CA LYS A 7 5.56 -15.73 4.84
C LYS A 7 4.09 -16.17 4.73
N ASN A 8 3.72 -17.31 5.31
CA ASN A 8 2.41 -17.94 5.11
C ASN A 8 1.64 -18.17 6.41
N LYS A 9 1.71 -17.22 7.35
CA LYS A 9 0.75 -17.17 8.45
C LYS A 9 -0.38 -16.24 8.03
N GLU A 10 -1.62 -16.70 8.12
CA GLU A 10 -2.79 -15.84 8.02
C GLU A 10 -2.61 -14.67 9.00
N LEU A 11 -2.36 -13.48 8.45
CA LEU A 11 -2.13 -12.28 9.25
C LEU A 11 -3.45 -11.90 9.92
N LYS A 12 -3.56 -12.13 11.23
CA LYS A 12 -4.78 -11.82 12.01
C LYS A 12 -4.53 -10.67 12.98
N GLY A 13 -5.54 -9.82 13.14
CA GLY A 13 -5.56 -8.73 14.12
C GLY A 13 -4.36 -7.78 14.02
N LYS A 14 -3.57 -7.70 15.10
CA LYS A 14 -2.40 -6.79 15.20
C LYS A 14 -1.31 -7.06 14.15
N GLU A 15 -1.16 -8.30 13.67
CA GLU A 15 -0.19 -8.61 12.63
C GLU A 15 -0.60 -8.03 11.27
N LEU A 16 -1.91 -8.02 10.98
CA LEU A 16 -2.46 -7.40 9.77
C LEU A 16 -2.24 -5.89 9.77
N VAL A 17 -2.46 -5.23 10.91
CA VAL A 17 -2.17 -3.79 11.09
C VAL A 17 -0.69 -3.49 10.84
N LYS A 18 0.22 -4.31 11.39
CA LYS A 18 1.67 -4.17 11.18
C LYS A 18 2.05 -4.36 9.71
N GLU A 19 1.46 -5.34 9.03
CA GLU A 19 1.72 -5.56 7.61
C GLU A 19 1.20 -4.40 6.76
N VAL A 20 0.00 -3.87 7.04
CA VAL A 20 -0.51 -2.66 6.36
C VAL A 20 0.46 -1.49 6.55
N CYS A 21 0.90 -1.22 7.78
CA CYS A 21 1.87 -0.17 8.06
C CYS A 21 3.19 -0.38 7.28
N ARG A 22 3.67 -1.62 7.22
CA ARG A 22 4.89 -1.97 6.48
C ARG A 22 4.71 -1.71 4.98
N ARG A 23 3.60 -2.15 4.39
CA ARG A 23 3.28 -1.95 2.97
C ARG A 23 3.18 -0.47 2.60
N ILE A 24 2.53 0.35 3.43
CA ILE A 24 2.45 1.80 3.21
C ILE A 24 3.85 2.44 3.22
N ARG A 25 4.72 2.05 4.17
CA ARG A 25 6.11 2.56 4.22
C ARG A 25 6.92 2.14 2.99
N VAL A 26 6.77 0.89 2.54
CA VAL A 26 7.43 0.42 1.32
C VAL A 26 6.95 1.20 0.10
N ALA A 27 5.64 1.43 -0.02
CA ALA A 27 5.09 2.26 -1.09
C ALA A 27 5.64 3.70 -1.04
N ARG A 28 5.73 4.32 0.15
CA ARG A 28 6.41 5.63 0.33
C ARG A 28 7.87 5.59 -0.10
N SER A 29 8.61 4.57 0.28
CA SER A 29 10.01 4.45 -0.12
C SER A 29 10.17 4.38 -1.64
N TYR A 30 9.27 3.66 -2.33
CA TYR A 30 9.27 3.64 -3.80
C TYR A 30 8.85 4.97 -4.42
N TRP A 31 7.91 5.68 -3.79
CA TRP A 31 7.60 7.06 -4.18
C TRP A 31 8.83 7.94 -4.07
N ASP A 32 9.49 7.96 -2.92
CA ASP A 32 10.65 8.81 -2.65
C ASP A 32 11.80 8.47 -3.63
N ALA A 33 11.94 7.19 -4.00
CA ALA A 33 12.86 6.71 -5.03
C ALA A 33 12.38 6.93 -6.48
N HIS A 34 11.23 7.60 -6.68
CA HIS A 34 10.61 7.85 -7.98
C HIS A 34 10.28 6.58 -8.80
N ASN A 35 10.24 5.41 -8.15
CA ASN A 35 9.85 4.14 -8.76
C ASN A 35 8.32 3.98 -8.71
N ASN A 36 7.66 4.72 -9.59
CA ASN A 36 6.20 4.82 -9.63
C ASN A 36 5.49 3.50 -9.95
N ALA A 37 6.10 2.63 -10.75
CA ALA A 37 5.56 1.32 -11.07
C ALA A 37 5.48 0.42 -9.82
N ALA A 38 6.58 0.33 -9.06
CA ALA A 38 6.61 -0.43 -7.81
C ALA A 38 5.73 0.20 -6.73
N CYS A 39 5.70 1.53 -6.65
CA CYS A 39 4.84 2.27 -5.73
C CYS A 39 3.35 1.94 -5.96
N ARG A 40 2.89 1.88 -7.22
CA ARG A 40 1.50 1.53 -7.55
C ARG A 40 1.14 0.12 -7.06
N GLY A 41 1.98 -0.87 -7.36
CA GLY A 41 1.71 -2.26 -6.96
C GLY A 41 1.70 -2.46 -5.45
N GLU A 42 2.56 -1.78 -4.69
CA GLU A 42 2.54 -1.87 -3.23
C GLU A 42 1.40 -1.05 -2.61
N ARG A 43 1.01 0.07 -3.22
CA ARG A 43 -0.18 0.84 -2.83
C ARG A 43 -1.45 -0.01 -2.95
N GLU A 44 -1.66 -0.67 -4.09
CA GLU A 44 -2.85 -1.51 -4.31
C GLU A 44 -2.98 -2.61 -3.25
N LYS A 45 -1.87 -3.30 -2.96
CA LYS A 45 -1.82 -4.30 -1.87
C LYS A 45 -2.12 -3.67 -0.51
N ALA A 46 -1.56 -2.49 -0.23
CA ALA A 46 -1.82 -1.78 1.02
C ALA A 46 -3.30 -1.39 1.16
N ILE A 47 -3.95 -0.93 0.09
CA ILE A 47 -5.39 -0.59 0.07
C ILE A 47 -6.24 -1.83 0.28
N ALA A 48 -5.96 -2.93 -0.42
CA ALA A 48 -6.68 -4.18 -0.27
C ALA A 48 -6.66 -4.67 1.19
N LEU A 49 -5.47 -4.67 1.82
CA LEU A 49 -5.33 -5.03 3.23
C LEU A 49 -6.00 -4.01 4.16
N TYR A 50 -5.87 -2.70 3.89
CA TYR A 50 -6.51 -1.66 4.69
C TYR A 50 -8.04 -1.78 4.69
N ASN A 51 -8.64 -2.15 3.56
CA ASN A 51 -10.08 -2.32 3.45
C ASN A 51 -10.58 -3.53 4.28
N SER A 52 -9.75 -4.54 4.48
CA SER A 52 -10.05 -5.69 5.35
C SER A 52 -9.96 -5.39 6.85
N LEU A 53 -9.39 -4.25 7.25
CA LEU A 53 -9.27 -3.87 8.66
C LEU A 53 -10.59 -3.33 9.24
N THR A 54 -10.84 -3.69 10.51
CA THR A 54 -11.92 -3.08 11.31
C THR A 54 -11.59 -1.62 11.67
N PRO A 55 -12.59 -0.80 12.06
CA PRO A 55 -12.36 0.58 12.49
C PRO A 55 -11.29 0.71 13.60
N GLU A 56 -11.35 -0.16 14.61
CA GLU A 56 -10.45 -0.17 15.77
C GLU A 56 -9.00 -0.54 15.36
N GLN A 57 -8.87 -1.36 14.32
CA GLN A 57 -7.58 -1.70 13.74
C GLN A 57 -7.01 -0.56 12.88
N LYS A 58 -7.88 0.18 12.17
CA LYS A 58 -7.47 1.36 11.39
C LYS A 58 -6.97 2.48 12.28
N GLU A 59 -7.52 2.63 13.49
CA GLU A 59 -7.06 3.62 14.47
C GLU A 59 -5.62 3.39 14.94
N GLN A 60 -5.21 2.12 15.03
CA GLN A 60 -3.83 1.74 15.37
C GLN A 60 -2.81 2.12 14.30
N ILE A 61 -3.25 2.48 13.08
CA ILE A 61 -2.36 2.95 12.03
C ILE A 61 -2.02 4.43 12.27
N PRO A 62 -0.73 4.81 12.27
CA PRO A 62 -0.32 6.21 12.35
C PRO A 62 -1.05 7.10 11.34
N GLN A 63 -1.58 8.23 11.80
CA GLN A 63 -2.43 9.11 11.00
C GLN A 63 -1.74 9.55 9.70
N GLN A 64 -0.45 9.88 9.77
CA GLN A 64 0.37 10.22 8.60
C GLN A 64 0.39 9.13 7.52
N LEU A 65 0.38 7.84 7.89
CA LEU A 65 0.33 6.74 6.92
C LEU A 65 -1.08 6.61 6.31
N ARG A 66 -2.13 6.80 7.12
CA ARG A 66 -3.53 6.81 6.64
C ARG A 66 -3.78 7.95 5.65
N ILE A 67 -3.32 9.15 5.98
CA ILE A 67 -3.47 10.34 5.12
C ILE A 67 -2.72 10.12 3.80
N TRP A 68 -1.48 9.62 3.87
CA TRP A 68 -0.73 9.33 2.66
C TRP A 68 -1.43 8.29 1.78
N LEU A 69 -1.91 7.19 2.38
CA LEU A 69 -2.59 6.12 1.63
C LEU A 69 -3.89 6.62 0.99
N ARG A 70 -4.75 7.34 1.71
CA ARG A 70 -6.06 7.76 1.19
C ARG A 70 -6.02 8.99 0.29
N TYR A 71 -5.17 9.96 0.59
CA TYR A 71 -5.18 11.24 -0.13
C TYR A 71 -3.99 11.38 -1.06
N ARG A 72 -2.78 11.20 -0.54
CA ARG A 72 -1.56 11.47 -1.32
C ARG A 72 -1.37 10.45 -2.43
N SER A 73 -1.60 9.17 -2.14
CA SER A 73 -1.47 8.10 -3.13
C SER A 73 -2.57 8.13 -4.18
N GLU A 74 -3.80 8.47 -3.80
CA GLU A 74 -4.93 8.63 -4.72
C GLU A 74 -4.68 9.74 -5.74
N LYS A 75 -4.18 10.90 -5.30
CA LYS A 75 -3.87 12.02 -6.20
C LYS A 75 -2.90 11.66 -7.34
N TYR A 76 -1.98 10.71 -7.11
CA TYR A 76 -0.90 10.39 -8.06
C TYR A 76 -1.11 9.06 -8.80
N PHE A 77 -1.80 8.12 -8.17
CA PHE A 77 -2.00 6.74 -8.66
C PHE A 77 -3.47 6.33 -8.77
N GLY A 78 -4.42 7.21 -8.47
CA GLY A 78 -5.85 6.96 -8.66
C GLY A 78 -6.22 6.75 -10.12
N GLU A 79 -7.39 6.15 -10.35
CA GLU A 79 -7.90 5.79 -11.68
C GLU A 79 -8.13 7.01 -12.59
N HIS A 80 -8.16 8.21 -12.01
CA HIS A 80 -8.35 9.48 -12.73
C HIS A 80 -7.17 9.92 -13.62
N ARG A 81 -6.08 9.15 -13.71
CA ARG A 81 -5.07 9.40 -14.76
C ARG A 81 -5.41 8.58 -15.98
N THR A 82 -6.07 9.24 -16.93
CA THR A 82 -6.24 8.76 -18.31
C THR A 82 -4.89 8.22 -18.79
N ALA A 83 -4.81 6.93 -19.10
CA ALA A 83 -3.62 6.38 -19.72
C ALA A 83 -3.37 7.18 -21.02
N PRO A 84 -2.15 7.68 -21.28
CA PRO A 84 -1.84 8.16 -22.61
C PRO A 84 -2.06 6.98 -23.55
N LYS A 85 -2.99 7.14 -24.48
CA LYS A 85 -3.44 6.18 -25.50
C LYS A 85 -2.26 5.30 -25.96
N SER A 86 -2.07 4.15 -25.31
CA SER A 86 -1.04 3.21 -25.73
C SER A 86 -1.57 2.55 -26.98
N ASN A 87 -0.97 2.95 -28.10
CA ASN A 87 -1.24 2.49 -29.45
C ASN A 87 -1.29 0.95 -29.47
N GLN A 88 -2.50 0.37 -29.47
CA GLN A 88 -2.70 -1.03 -29.86
C GLN A 88 -2.31 -1.13 -31.33
N LYS A 89 -1.11 -1.60 -31.62
CA LYS A 89 -0.82 -2.24 -32.89
C LYS A 89 -1.24 -3.71 -32.75
N SER A 90 -2.31 -4.08 -33.46
CA SER A 90 -2.57 -5.46 -33.88
C SER A 90 -1.46 -5.99 -34.77
#